data_AF-A0A438GU61-F1
#
_entry.id   AF-A0A438GU61-F1
#
_cell.length_a   1.000
_cell.length_b   1.000
_cell.length_c   1.000
_cell.angle_alpha   90.00
_cell.angle_beta   90.00
_cell.angle_gamma   90.00
#
_symmetry.space_group_name_H-M   'P 1'
#
loop_
_entity.id
_entity.type
_entity.pdbx_description
1 polymer ?
#
loop_
_entity_poly.entity_id
_entity_poly.type
_entity_poly.pdbx_seq_one_letter_code
_entity_poly.pdbx_strand_id
1 'polypeptide(L)'
;MEASKGELRTVTVALDTAQYHMDVSDIAEKDAEDVYGTFNILMRRKPKENNFKAILESIRDLMNETCIVPDWLHNIFLGYGNPSAAQWTNMPDLLETVDFKDTFLDVDHLRECFSDYQVDIILTSLFCSIHKFRCTENLHPRPPFQIRLPRMLKGNIHALPGNKKSSTASMNDVSKADDGSEREKLIVEAYIPPDPGLILKISPNRTLSDLCPHRCKTTLLSMILLHIF
;
A
#
# COMPACT_ATOMS: atom_id res chain seq x y z
N MET A 1 36.41 14.86 -11.62
CA MET A 1 37.19 13.65 -11.98
C MET A 1 38.19 14.06 -13.03
N GLU A 2 39.41 14.35 -12.63
CA GLU A 2 40.50 14.66 -13.54
C GLU A 2 40.92 13.34 -14.22
N ALA A 3 40.78 13.27 -15.54
CA ALA A 3 41.13 12.08 -16.29
C ALA A 3 42.64 11.86 -16.16
N SER A 4 43.08 10.77 -15.52
CA SER A 4 44.51 10.49 -15.40
C SER A 4 45.12 10.35 -16.80
N LYS A 5 46.18 11.13 -17.06
CA LYS A 5 46.96 11.07 -18.31
C LYS A 5 47.78 9.77 -18.29
N GLY A 6 47.63 8.96 -19.33
CA GLY A 6 48.35 7.69 -19.49
C GLY A 6 47.44 6.46 -19.61
N GLU A 7 48.07 5.33 -19.96
CA GLU A 7 47.42 4.02 -20.11
C GLU A 7 47.36 3.24 -18.80
N LEU A 8 48.27 3.51 -17.85
CA LEU A 8 48.26 2.92 -16.52
C LEU A 8 47.05 3.40 -15.71
N ARG A 9 46.27 2.45 -15.17
CA ARG A 9 45.14 2.71 -14.28
C ARG A 9 45.32 1.93 -12.98
N THR A 10 45.31 2.65 -11.87
CA THR A 10 45.29 2.05 -10.52
C THR A 10 43.86 2.04 -10.01
N VAL A 11 43.41 0.91 -9.47
CA VAL A 11 42.08 0.75 -8.89
C VAL A 11 42.22 0.25 -7.46
N THR A 12 41.61 0.95 -6.52
CA THR A 12 41.49 0.48 -5.13
C THR A 12 40.23 -0.38 -5.02
N VAL A 13 40.39 -1.60 -4.50
CA VAL A 13 39.29 -2.57 -4.32
C VAL A 13 39.18 -2.96 -2.86
N ALA A 14 37.96 -3.24 -2.41
CA ALA A 14 37.72 -3.87 -1.12
C ALA A 14 37.66 -5.39 -1.31
N LEU A 15 38.36 -6.12 -0.44
CA LEU A 15 38.32 -7.58 -0.39
C LEU A 15 37.33 -8.04 0.68
N ASP A 16 36.79 -9.24 0.54
CA ASP A 16 35.91 -9.81 1.54
C ASP A 16 36.72 -10.15 2.81
N THR A 17 36.32 -9.56 3.94
CA THR A 17 37.06 -9.68 5.20
C THR A 17 37.01 -11.10 5.78
N ALA A 18 35.91 -11.83 5.56
CA ALA A 18 35.78 -13.20 6.05
C ALA A 18 36.68 -14.14 5.24
N GLN A 19 36.72 -14.00 3.92
CA GLN A 19 37.65 -14.76 3.08
C GLN A 19 39.10 -14.46 3.43
N TYR A 20 39.45 -13.17 3.58
CA TYR A 20 40.80 -12.78 3.97
C TYR A 20 41.25 -13.40 5.30
N HIS A 21 40.37 -13.41 6.30
CA HIS A 21 40.67 -14.05 7.58
C HIS A 21 40.90 -15.56 7.45
N MET A 22 40.09 -16.27 6.65
CA MET A 22 40.27 -17.71 6.42
C MET A 22 41.60 -18.01 5.72
N ASP A 23 41.91 -17.25 4.66
CA ASP A 23 43.15 -17.46 3.90
C ASP A 23 44.40 -17.20 4.75
N VAL A 24 44.42 -16.12 5.54
CA VAL A 24 45.55 -15.82 6.45
C VAL A 24 45.69 -16.88 7.54
N SER A 25 44.57 -17.42 8.04
CA SER A 25 44.60 -18.50 9.03
C SER A 25 45.16 -19.80 8.43
N ASP A 26 44.79 -20.12 7.19
CA ASP A 26 45.30 -21.30 6.49
C ASP A 26 46.80 -21.21 6.18
N ILE A 27 47.31 -20.01 5.86
CA ILE A 27 48.76 -19.79 5.71
C ILE A 27 49.48 -20.09 7.04
N ALA A 28 48.93 -19.61 8.16
CA ALA A 28 49.55 -19.80 9.47
C ALA A 28 49.49 -21.25 9.97
N GLU A 29 48.40 -21.97 9.72
CA GLU A 29 48.18 -23.32 10.27
C GLU A 29 48.66 -24.44 9.35
N LYS A 30 48.55 -24.26 8.03
CA LYS A 30 48.75 -25.31 7.02
C LYS A 30 49.92 -25.02 6.08
N ASP A 31 50.66 -23.94 6.33
CA ASP A 31 51.76 -23.46 5.47
C ASP A 31 51.29 -23.32 4.00
N ALA A 32 50.05 -22.82 3.83
CA ALA A 32 49.45 -22.60 2.52
C ALA A 32 50.13 -21.42 1.80
N GLU A 33 50.05 -21.40 0.47
CA GLU A 33 50.62 -20.32 -0.35
C GLU A 33 49.87 -18.99 -0.16
N ASP A 34 50.59 -17.86 -0.24
CA ASP A 34 50.00 -16.53 -0.19
C ASP A 34 49.24 -16.20 -1.49
N VAL A 35 47.92 -16.38 -1.45
CA VAL A 35 47.01 -16.11 -2.56
C VAL A 35 47.12 -14.65 -3.05
N TYR A 36 47.35 -13.69 -2.15
CA TYR A 36 47.27 -12.26 -2.46
C TYR A 36 48.47 -11.75 -3.28
N GLY A 37 49.58 -12.49 -3.29
CA GLY A 37 50.75 -12.22 -4.13
C GLY A 37 50.66 -12.80 -5.55
N THR A 38 49.66 -13.63 -5.86
CA THR A 38 49.64 -14.45 -7.08
C THR A 38 48.67 -13.94 -8.17
N PHE A 39 47.94 -12.86 -7.93
CA PHE A 39 46.94 -12.36 -8.88
C PHE A 39 47.56 -11.79 -10.15
N ASN A 40 47.23 -12.40 -11.30
CA ASN A 40 47.70 -11.97 -12.62
C ASN A 40 46.58 -11.43 -13.54
N ILE A 41 45.31 -11.63 -13.16
CA ILE A 41 44.15 -11.32 -14.00
C ILE A 41 43.07 -10.65 -13.14
N LEU A 42 42.52 -9.54 -13.64
CA LEU A 42 41.35 -8.88 -13.07
C LEU A 42 40.19 -8.93 -14.08
N MET A 43 39.09 -9.62 -13.74
CA MET A 43 37.93 -9.75 -14.61
C MET A 43 36.81 -8.79 -14.18
N ARG A 44 36.32 -7.96 -15.10
CA ARG A 44 35.16 -7.07 -14.87
C ARG A 44 33.90 -7.63 -15.52
N ARG A 45 32.81 -7.71 -14.75
CA ARG A 45 31.48 -8.12 -15.23
C ARG A 45 30.62 -6.93 -15.65
N LYS A 46 29.57 -7.16 -16.45
CA LYS A 46 28.61 -6.12 -16.88
C LYS A 46 27.84 -5.58 -15.66
N PRO A 47 27.63 -4.25 -15.54
CA PRO A 47 26.97 -3.66 -14.37
C PRO A 47 25.56 -4.22 -14.08
N LYS A 48 24.76 -4.51 -15.12
CA LYS A 48 23.38 -5.01 -14.96
C LYS A 48 23.29 -6.40 -14.34
N GLU A 49 24.35 -7.20 -14.46
CA GLU A 49 24.42 -8.58 -13.97
C GLU A 49 25.26 -8.69 -12.69
N ASN A 50 25.86 -7.59 -12.21
CA ASN A 50 26.83 -7.59 -11.12
C ASN A 50 26.26 -6.99 -9.82
N ASN A 51 25.07 -7.44 -9.41
CA ASN A 51 24.38 -6.92 -8.22
C ASN A 51 24.35 -7.91 -7.04
N PHE A 52 24.94 -9.10 -7.20
CA PHE A 52 24.82 -10.18 -6.22
C PHE A 52 25.38 -9.82 -4.84
N LYS A 53 26.55 -9.17 -4.78
CA LYS A 53 27.18 -8.75 -3.52
C LYS A 53 26.31 -7.75 -2.75
N ALA A 54 25.81 -6.72 -3.42
CA ALA A 54 24.93 -5.71 -2.81
C ALA A 54 23.63 -6.33 -2.28
N ILE A 55 23.03 -7.26 -3.03
CA ILE A 55 21.81 -7.97 -2.59
C ILE A 55 22.10 -8.82 -1.34
N LEU A 56 23.21 -9.58 -1.32
CA LEU A 56 23.57 -10.38 -0.17
C LEU A 56 23.90 -9.54 1.07
N GLU A 57 24.54 -8.39 0.88
CA GLU A 57 24.78 -7.43 1.95
C GLU A 57 23.45 -6.91 2.51
N SER A 58 22.52 -6.49 1.66
CA SER A 58 21.19 -6.06 2.11
C SER A 58 20.41 -7.15 2.85
N ILE A 59 20.49 -8.42 2.41
CA ILE A 59 19.85 -9.55 3.12
C ILE A 59 20.50 -9.76 4.50
N ARG A 60 21.84 -9.71 4.57
CA ARG A 60 22.58 -9.84 5.83
C ARG A 60 22.23 -8.72 6.79
N ASP A 61 22.19 -7.49 6.30
CA ASP A 61 21.84 -6.32 7.10
C ASP A 61 20.41 -6.44 7.62
N LEU A 62 19.46 -6.86 6.76
CA LEU A 62 18.07 -7.12 7.15
C LEU A 62 17.95 -8.21 8.23
N MET A 63 18.77 -9.26 8.17
CA MET A 63 18.77 -10.33 9.19
C MET A 63 19.35 -9.88 10.53
N ASN A 64 20.28 -8.93 10.52
CA ASN A 64 20.93 -8.40 11.73
C ASN A 64 20.12 -7.27 12.38
N GLU A 65 19.28 -6.58 11.59
CA GLU A 65 18.36 -5.57 12.08
C GLU A 65 17.07 -6.18 12.64
N THR A 66 16.43 -5.48 13.58
CA THR A 66 15.08 -5.83 14.01
C THR A 66 14.10 -5.53 12.89
N CYS A 67 13.70 -6.56 12.13
CA CYS A 67 12.67 -6.44 11.11
C CYS A 67 11.35 -5.97 11.73
N ILE A 68 10.98 -4.70 11.53
CA ILE A 68 9.68 -4.17 11.95
C ILE A 68 8.66 -4.49 10.86
N VAL A 69 8.15 -5.72 10.88
CA VAL A 69 7.00 -6.11 10.06
C VAL A 69 5.73 -5.90 10.89
N PRO A 70 4.70 -5.19 10.40
CA PRO A 70 3.44 -5.06 11.11
C PRO A 70 2.85 -6.43 11.47
N ASP A 71 2.33 -6.58 12.69
CA ASP A 71 1.84 -7.87 13.21
C ASP A 71 0.76 -8.51 12.33
N TRP A 72 -0.08 -7.68 11.70
CA TRP A 72 -1.13 -8.16 10.79
C TRP A 72 -0.57 -8.76 9.50
N LEU A 73 0.62 -8.34 9.06
CA LEU A 73 1.28 -8.85 7.84
C LEU A 73 2.22 -10.02 8.16
N HIS A 74 2.80 -10.06 9.36
CA HIS A 74 3.82 -11.03 9.75
C HIS A 74 3.41 -12.48 9.45
N ASN A 75 2.22 -12.88 9.88
CA ASN A 75 1.74 -14.25 9.67
C ASN A 75 1.52 -14.57 8.19
N ILE A 76 0.97 -13.63 7.43
CA ILE A 76 0.67 -13.81 5.99
C ILE A 76 1.96 -13.86 5.18
N PHE A 77 2.93 -13.02 5.51
CA PHE A 77 4.24 -13.02 4.87
C PHE A 77 4.98 -14.36 5.06
N LEU A 78 4.86 -14.97 6.24
CA LEU A 78 5.42 -16.30 6.53
C LEU A 78 4.59 -17.47 5.95
N GLY A 79 3.41 -17.19 5.39
CA GLY A 79 2.53 -18.21 4.81
C GLY A 79 1.64 -18.94 5.84
N TYR A 80 1.51 -18.40 7.06
CA TYR A 80 0.63 -18.92 8.10
C TYR A 80 -0.67 -18.11 8.20
N GLY A 81 -1.71 -18.73 8.77
CA GLY A 81 -2.97 -18.05 9.08
C GLY A 81 -3.93 -17.91 7.89
N ASN A 82 -4.87 -16.96 7.99
CA ASN A 82 -5.85 -16.70 6.95
C ASN A 82 -5.31 -15.60 6.01
N PRO A 83 -5.20 -15.84 4.68
CA PRO A 83 -4.79 -14.80 3.73
C PRO A 83 -5.74 -13.59 3.73
N SER A 84 -6.99 -13.77 4.14
CA SER A 84 -7.99 -12.69 4.24
C SER A 84 -7.79 -11.80 5.48
N ALA A 85 -6.84 -12.09 6.38
CA ALA A 85 -6.59 -11.25 7.55
C ALA A 85 -5.95 -9.89 7.19
N ALA A 86 -5.19 -9.79 6.09
CA ALA A 86 -4.68 -8.51 5.56
C ALA A 86 -5.72 -7.74 4.72
N GLN A 87 -6.93 -8.27 4.58
CA GLN A 87 -8.00 -7.49 3.97
C GLN A 87 -8.37 -6.35 4.92
N TRP A 88 -8.41 -5.13 4.40
CA TRP A 88 -8.75 -3.92 5.14
C TRP A 88 -10.02 -4.02 6.01
N THR A 89 -11.03 -4.77 5.57
CA THR A 89 -12.27 -5.05 6.31
C THR A 89 -12.03 -5.78 7.63
N ASN A 90 -10.97 -6.60 7.69
CA ASN A 90 -10.60 -7.42 8.84
C ASN A 90 -9.46 -6.79 9.67
N MET A 91 -8.98 -5.60 9.30
CA MET A 91 -7.98 -4.89 10.09
C MET A 91 -8.62 -4.24 11.33
N PRO A 92 -7.93 -4.23 12.48
CA PRO A 92 -8.47 -3.72 13.74
C PRO A 92 -8.74 -2.20 13.69
N ASP A 93 -7.90 -1.45 12.97
CA ASP A 93 -7.97 0.01 12.86
C ASP A 93 -8.73 0.44 11.60
N LEU A 94 -9.99 0.03 11.50
CA LEU A 94 -10.84 0.41 10.37
C LEU A 94 -11.17 1.91 10.41
N LEU A 95 -10.82 2.61 9.33
CA LEU A 95 -11.20 4.02 9.15
C LEU A 95 -12.71 4.14 8.95
N GLU A 96 -13.39 4.72 9.95
CA GLU A 96 -14.83 5.02 9.86
C GLU A 96 -15.12 6.10 8.82
N THR A 97 -14.18 7.01 8.56
CA THR A 97 -14.36 8.12 7.63
C THR A 97 -13.10 8.35 6.82
N VAL A 98 -13.24 8.41 5.49
CA VAL A 98 -12.14 8.61 4.55
C VAL A 98 -12.44 9.84 3.68
N ASP A 99 -11.49 10.75 3.59
CA ASP A 99 -11.55 11.91 2.69
C ASP A 99 -11.06 11.50 1.30
N PHE A 100 -11.98 11.42 0.34
CA PHE A 100 -11.67 11.08 -1.05
C PHE A 100 -11.28 12.30 -1.88
N LYS A 101 -11.30 13.51 -1.30
CA LYS A 101 -10.91 14.75 -2.00
C LYS A 101 -11.60 14.84 -3.37
N ASP A 102 -10.82 15.00 -4.43
CA ASP A 102 -11.24 15.14 -5.82
C ASP A 102 -11.16 13.83 -6.63
N THR A 103 -11.19 12.67 -5.97
CA THR A 103 -11.16 11.35 -6.63
C THR A 103 -12.39 11.13 -7.54
N PHE A 104 -13.54 11.70 -7.17
CA PHE A 104 -14.79 11.57 -7.94
C PHE A 104 -15.09 12.85 -8.70
N LEU A 105 -15.60 12.70 -9.92
CA LEU A 105 -15.99 13.85 -10.75
C LEU A 105 -17.27 14.51 -10.22
N ASP A 106 -18.28 13.69 -9.92
CA ASP A 106 -19.58 14.08 -9.42
C ASP A 106 -20.23 12.96 -8.58
N VAL A 107 -21.44 13.23 -8.09
CA VAL A 107 -22.23 12.29 -7.32
C VAL A 107 -22.64 11.06 -8.12
N ASP A 108 -22.90 11.23 -9.41
CA ASP A 108 -23.39 10.13 -10.25
C ASP A 108 -22.25 9.14 -10.53
N HIS A 109 -21.03 9.64 -10.73
CA HIS A 109 -19.79 8.87 -10.75
C HIS A 109 -19.54 8.13 -9.43
N LEU A 110 -19.79 8.78 -8.29
CA LEU A 110 -19.70 8.13 -6.97
C LEU A 110 -20.72 6.99 -6.85
N ARG A 111 -21.98 7.20 -7.28
CA ARG A 111 -23.02 6.15 -7.29
C ARG A 111 -22.66 4.98 -8.20
N GLU A 112 -22.02 5.25 -9.34
CA GLU A 112 -21.55 4.21 -10.25
C GLU A 112 -20.40 3.40 -9.61
N CYS A 113 -19.45 4.07 -8.95
CA CYS A 113 -18.36 3.44 -8.22
C CYS A 113 -18.84 2.54 -7.06
N PHE A 114 -19.94 2.91 -6.41
CA PHE A 114 -20.52 2.20 -5.25
C PHE A 114 -21.90 1.61 -5.55
N SER A 115 -22.05 0.94 -6.69
CA SER A 115 -23.33 0.34 -7.11
C SER A 115 -23.94 -0.67 -6.12
N ASP A 116 -23.09 -1.30 -5.31
CA ASP A 116 -23.47 -2.27 -4.27
C ASP A 116 -24.08 -1.61 -3.02
N TYR A 117 -23.90 -0.29 -2.83
CA TYR A 117 -24.28 0.44 -1.63
C TYR A 117 -25.38 1.47 -1.92
N GLN A 118 -26.12 1.86 -0.88
CA GLN A 118 -27.04 3.00 -0.96
C GLN A 118 -26.29 4.28 -0.54
N VAL A 119 -26.12 5.22 -1.47
CA VAL A 119 -25.41 6.48 -1.24
C VAL A 119 -26.37 7.55 -0.70
N ASP A 120 -26.23 7.89 0.58
CA ASP A 120 -26.97 8.97 1.23
C ASP A 120 -26.08 10.22 1.34
N ILE A 121 -26.51 11.33 0.74
CA ILE A 121 -25.70 12.55 0.66
C ILE A 121 -26.18 13.54 1.71
N ILE A 122 -25.28 13.91 2.62
CA ILE A 122 -25.51 14.95 3.62
C ILE A 122 -24.83 16.24 3.14
N LEU A 123 -25.62 17.29 2.98
CA LEU A 123 -25.12 18.63 2.68
C LEU A 123 -24.88 19.37 4.00
N THR A 124 -23.63 19.78 4.23
CA THR A 124 -23.29 20.60 5.40
C THR A 124 -24.03 21.93 5.35
N SER A 125 -24.47 22.46 6.50
CA SER A 125 -25.21 23.73 6.63
C SER A 125 -24.52 24.92 5.96
N LEU A 126 -23.18 24.94 5.93
CA LEU A 126 -22.37 25.94 5.25
C LEU A 126 -22.56 25.90 3.72
N PHE A 127 -22.70 24.71 3.14
CA PHE A 127 -22.95 24.51 1.71
C PHE A 127 -24.30 25.09 1.30
N CYS A 128 -25.35 24.82 2.09
CA CYS A 128 -26.69 25.40 1.90
C CYS A 128 -26.70 26.93 2.09
N SER A 129 -25.89 27.48 3.00
CA SER A 129 -25.86 28.92 3.27
C SER A 129 -25.20 29.73 2.15
N ILE A 130 -24.18 29.17 1.48
CA ILE A 130 -23.48 29.83 0.36
C ILE A 130 -24.26 29.69 -0.95
N HIS A 131 -24.91 28.55 -1.18
CA HIS A 131 -25.66 28.28 -2.41
C HIS A 131 -27.15 28.65 -2.35
N LYS A 132 -27.57 29.45 -1.36
CA LYS A 132 -28.96 29.86 -1.08
C LYS A 132 -29.72 30.47 -2.27
N PHE A 133 -29.04 30.88 -3.35
CA PHE A 133 -29.61 31.41 -4.59
C PHE A 133 -29.86 30.36 -5.71
N ARG A 134 -29.44 29.11 -5.54
CA ARG A 134 -29.65 28.00 -6.50
C ARG A 134 -30.61 26.92 -5.98
N CYS A 135 -31.39 27.25 -4.95
CA CYS A 135 -32.30 26.32 -4.28
C CYS A 135 -33.64 26.16 -5.01
N THR A 136 -33.60 25.72 -6.26
CA THR A 136 -34.72 25.07 -6.95
C THR A 136 -34.10 24.19 -8.04
N GLU A 137 -34.24 22.87 -7.88
CA GLU A 137 -33.89 21.81 -8.83
C GLU A 137 -32.41 21.33 -8.86
N ASN A 138 -32.23 20.06 -8.46
CA ASN A 138 -31.05 19.20 -8.65
C ASN A 138 -29.71 19.69 -8.07
N LEU A 139 -29.57 19.53 -6.75
CA LEU A 139 -28.30 19.66 -6.05
C LEU A 139 -27.36 18.50 -6.45
N HIS A 140 -26.51 18.71 -7.45
CA HIS A 140 -25.33 17.88 -7.68
C HIS A 140 -24.16 18.51 -6.89
N PRO A 141 -23.92 18.12 -5.61
CA PRO A 141 -22.75 18.59 -4.89
C PRO A 141 -21.50 18.24 -5.68
N ARG A 142 -20.57 19.19 -5.72
CA ARG A 142 -19.28 19.02 -6.38
C ARG A 142 -18.25 18.53 -5.36
N PRO A 143 -17.22 17.81 -5.80
CA PRO A 143 -16.10 17.46 -4.93
C PRO A 143 -15.48 18.71 -4.27
N PRO A 144 -14.85 18.57 -3.09
CA PRO A 144 -14.42 17.30 -2.50
C PRO A 144 -15.46 16.55 -1.67
N PHE A 145 -15.32 15.22 -1.61
CA PHE A 145 -16.22 14.32 -0.89
C PHE A 145 -15.50 13.56 0.23
N GLN A 146 -16.13 13.52 1.39
CA GLN A 146 -15.76 12.69 2.53
C GLN A 146 -16.80 11.58 2.69
N ILE A 147 -16.36 10.33 2.79
CA ILE A 147 -17.25 9.17 2.84
C ILE A 147 -17.09 8.49 4.20
N ARG A 148 -18.21 8.28 4.90
CA ARG A 148 -18.26 7.43 6.09
C ARG A 148 -18.59 6.00 5.68
N LEU A 149 -17.70 5.09 6.04
CA LEU A 149 -17.81 3.67 5.75
C LEU A 149 -18.55 2.96 6.89
N PRO A 150 -19.53 2.09 6.61
CA PRO A 150 -20.18 1.30 7.64
C PRO A 150 -19.17 0.34 8.29
N ARG A 151 -19.30 0.12 9.59
CA ARG A 151 -18.35 -0.71 10.38
C ARG A 151 -18.33 -2.19 9.98
N MET A 152 -19.32 -2.64 9.22
CA MET A 152 -19.49 -4.04 8.82
C MET A 152 -19.58 -4.14 7.29
N LEU A 153 -18.61 -3.59 6.57
CA LEU A 153 -18.58 -3.80 5.13
C LEU A 153 -18.45 -5.30 4.85
N LYS A 154 -19.42 -5.87 4.15
CA LYS A 154 -19.41 -7.29 3.81
C LYS A 154 -18.12 -7.61 3.03
N GLY A 155 -17.17 -8.27 3.70
CA GLY A 155 -15.98 -8.80 3.06
C GLY A 155 -16.41 -9.67 1.87
N ASN A 156 -15.72 -9.52 0.74
CA ASN A 156 -16.04 -10.20 -0.51
C ASN A 156 -16.36 -11.69 -0.27
N ILE A 157 -17.43 -12.21 -0.89
CA ILE A 157 -18.01 -13.55 -0.69
C ILE A 157 -16.99 -14.68 -1.01
N HIS A 158 -15.87 -14.35 -1.66
CA HIS A 158 -14.79 -15.28 -1.99
C HIS A 158 -13.68 -15.39 -0.92
N ALA A 159 -13.72 -14.58 0.13
CA ALA A 159 -12.77 -14.67 1.24
C ALA A 159 -13.27 -15.68 2.28
N LEU A 160 -12.42 -16.65 2.65
CA LEU A 160 -12.74 -17.62 3.69
C LEU A 160 -13.02 -16.87 5.01
N PRO A 161 -14.18 -17.09 5.65
CA PRO A 161 -14.53 -16.41 6.88
C PRO A 161 -13.48 -16.73 7.95
N GLY A 162 -12.97 -15.69 8.60
CA GLY A 162 -11.97 -15.78 9.65
C GLY A 162 -12.38 -16.76 10.76
N ASN A 163 -11.46 -17.66 11.07
CA ASN A 163 -11.56 -18.75 12.04
C ASN A 163 -12.17 -18.31 13.38
N LYS A 164 -13.44 -18.67 13.65
CA LYS A 164 -13.95 -18.81 15.02
C LYS A 164 -13.44 -20.14 15.56
N LYS A 165 -12.61 -20.10 16.61
CA LYS A 165 -12.17 -21.28 17.36
C LYS A 165 -13.36 -22.21 17.62
N SER A 166 -13.24 -23.44 17.12
CA SER A 166 -14.28 -24.46 17.15
C SER A 166 -14.46 -25.06 18.55
N SER A 167 -15.70 -25.10 19.02
CA SER A 167 -16.15 -26.09 19.99
C SER A 167 -17.57 -26.57 19.62
N THR A 168 -17.60 -27.80 19.11
CA THR A 168 -18.69 -28.81 19.18
C THR A 168 -20.01 -28.63 18.42
N ALA A 169 -20.17 -29.55 17.44
CA ALA A 169 -21.31 -30.44 17.16
C ALA A 169 -22.52 -29.98 16.31
N SER A 170 -22.53 -30.54 15.08
CA SER A 170 -23.63 -31.34 14.48
C SER A 170 -24.82 -30.69 13.76
N MET A 171 -24.95 -31.12 12.49
CA MET A 171 -26.14 -31.38 11.65
C MET A 171 -26.85 -30.24 10.89
N ASN A 172 -26.78 -30.41 9.55
CA ASN A 172 -27.76 -30.16 8.49
C ASN A 172 -28.75 -28.99 8.64
N ASP A 173 -28.73 -28.08 7.66
CA ASP A 173 -29.97 -27.77 6.94
C ASP A 173 -29.69 -27.21 5.53
N VAL A 174 -30.52 -27.62 4.57
CA VAL A 174 -30.62 -27.05 3.23
C VAL A 174 -31.59 -25.88 3.33
N SER A 175 -31.19 -24.68 2.91
CA SER A 175 -32.16 -23.59 2.73
C SER A 175 -31.87 -22.84 1.44
N LYS A 176 -32.79 -23.01 0.48
CA LYS A 176 -32.95 -22.14 -0.68
C LYS A 176 -33.39 -20.74 -0.24
N ALA A 177 -32.92 -19.76 -1.01
CA ALA A 177 -33.49 -18.43 -1.27
C ALA A 177 -34.11 -17.68 -0.08
N ASP A 178 -33.42 -16.62 0.36
CA ASP A 178 -34.06 -15.49 1.02
C ASP A 178 -33.61 -14.18 0.39
N ASP A 179 -34.63 -13.33 0.23
CA ASP A 179 -34.73 -12.06 -0.46
C ASP A 179 -34.31 -10.92 0.49
N GLY A 180 -33.88 -9.77 -0.05
CA GLY A 180 -33.74 -8.55 0.73
C GLY A 180 -32.49 -8.39 1.62
N SER A 181 -31.29 -8.38 1.04
CA SER A 181 -30.18 -7.67 1.69
C SER A 181 -30.42 -6.17 1.51
N GLU A 182 -30.93 -5.48 2.55
CA GLU A 182 -30.90 -4.01 2.57
C GLU A 182 -29.48 -3.56 2.19
N ARG A 183 -29.35 -2.73 1.14
CA ARG A 183 -28.05 -2.24 0.71
C ARG A 183 -27.46 -1.42 1.84
N GLU A 184 -26.24 -1.74 2.24
CA GLU A 184 -25.53 -0.99 3.28
C GLU A 184 -25.42 0.48 2.85
N LYS A 185 -25.67 1.38 3.81
CA LYS A 185 -25.71 2.82 3.55
C LYS A 185 -24.32 3.43 3.66
N LEU A 186 -23.92 4.19 2.63
CA LEU A 186 -22.73 5.02 2.63
C LEU A 186 -23.14 6.48 2.81
N ILE A 187 -22.62 7.13 3.84
CA ILE A 187 -22.89 8.54 4.10
C ILE A 187 -21.80 9.36 3.40
N VAL A 188 -22.20 10.23 2.48
CA VAL A 188 -21.30 11.11 1.74
C VAL A 188 -21.53 12.55 2.17
N GLU A 189 -20.48 13.18 2.68
CA GLU A 189 -20.45 14.58 3.08
C GLU A 189 -19.64 15.38 2.04
N ALA A 190 -20.27 16.39 1.43
CA ALA A 190 -19.56 17.36 0.60
C ALA A 190 -19.08 18.53 1.46
N TYR A 191 -17.81 18.89 1.33
CA TYR A 191 -17.20 19.99 2.09
C TYR A 191 -16.52 21.01 1.18
N ILE A 192 -16.29 22.22 1.72
CA ILE A 192 -15.52 23.26 1.04
C ILE A 192 -14.11 23.22 1.61
N PRO A 193 -13.07 23.02 0.79
CA PRO A 193 -11.70 22.98 1.30
C PRO A 193 -11.34 24.34 1.92
N PRO A 194 -10.51 24.36 2.98
CA PRO A 194 -10.02 25.60 3.58
C PRO A 194 -9.39 26.52 2.52
N ASP A 195 -9.65 27.83 2.62
CA ASP A 195 -9.10 28.82 1.69
C ASP A 195 -7.55 28.78 1.74
N PRO A 196 -6.86 28.53 0.62
CA PRO A 196 -5.39 28.47 0.58
C PRO A 196 -4.70 29.82 0.86
N GLY A 197 -5.46 30.90 1.08
CA GLY A 197 -4.93 32.23 1.37
C GLY A 197 -4.34 32.92 0.14
N LEU A 198 -3.65 34.04 0.35
CA LEU A 198 -3.16 34.94 -0.71
C LEU A 198 -1.94 34.40 -1.49
N ILE A 199 -1.48 33.17 -1.22
CA ILE A 199 -0.40 32.56 -1.98
C ILE A 199 -0.95 32.22 -3.36
N LEU A 200 -0.28 32.73 -4.40
CA LEU A 200 -0.59 32.60 -5.83
C LEU A 200 -1.58 31.46 -6.13
N LYS A 201 -2.75 31.80 -6.70
CA LYS A 201 -3.87 30.92 -7.12
C LYS A 201 -3.43 29.76 -8.03
N ILE A 202 -2.63 28.84 -7.51
CA ILE A 202 -2.38 27.55 -8.10
C ILE A 202 -3.41 26.65 -7.42
N SER A 203 -4.57 26.54 -8.07
CA SER A 203 -5.52 25.50 -7.71
C SER A 203 -4.78 24.16 -7.68
N PRO A 204 -4.97 23.31 -6.66
CA PRO A 204 -4.34 21.99 -6.65
C PRO A 204 -4.69 21.27 -7.96
N ASN A 205 -3.70 20.59 -8.56
CA ASN A 205 -3.90 19.79 -9.77
C ASN A 205 -5.03 18.80 -9.51
N ARG A 206 -6.16 18.98 -10.19
CA ARG A 206 -7.29 18.07 -10.05
C ARG A 206 -6.96 16.74 -10.71
N THR A 207 -7.16 15.64 -10.01
CA THR A 207 -7.08 14.30 -10.60
C THR A 207 -8.31 14.06 -11.46
N LEU A 208 -8.28 14.53 -12.70
CA LEU A 208 -9.37 14.35 -13.65
C LEU A 208 -9.27 12.96 -14.30
N SER A 209 -9.38 11.90 -13.49
CA SER A 209 -9.40 10.52 -13.97
C SER A 209 -10.79 9.94 -13.80
N ASP A 210 -11.48 9.67 -14.91
CA ASP A 210 -12.66 8.81 -14.95
C ASP A 210 -12.26 7.41 -14.47
N LEU A 211 -12.35 7.18 -13.17
CA LEU A 211 -12.11 5.87 -12.58
C LEU A 211 -13.29 4.97 -12.96
N CYS A 212 -13.02 3.89 -13.69
CA CYS A 212 -14.02 2.84 -13.89
C CYS A 212 -14.46 2.27 -12.53
N PRO A 213 -15.71 1.76 -12.39
CA PRO A 213 -16.24 1.27 -11.11
C PRO A 213 -15.34 0.24 -10.40
N HIS A 214 -14.72 -0.67 -11.15
CA HIS A 214 -13.77 -1.65 -10.61
C HIS A 214 -12.50 -0.99 -10.03
N ARG A 215 -12.03 0.11 -10.62
CA ARG A 215 -10.86 0.85 -10.11
C ARG A 215 -11.21 1.64 -8.85
N CYS A 216 -12.46 2.08 -8.67
CA CYS A 216 -12.87 2.80 -7.46
C CYS A 216 -12.66 1.97 -6.18
N LYS A 217 -12.97 0.66 -6.22
CA LYS A 217 -12.71 -0.27 -5.11
C LYS A 217 -11.21 -0.42 -4.80
N THR A 218 -10.38 -0.50 -5.83
CA THR A 218 -8.91 -0.56 -5.68
C THR A 218 -8.34 0.75 -5.15
N THR A 219 -8.86 1.90 -5.61
CA THR A 219 -8.46 3.22 -5.10
C THR A 219 -8.84 3.36 -3.62
N LEU A 220 -10.03 2.92 -3.23
CA LEU A 220 -10.43 2.87 -1.82
C LEU A 220 -9.48 2.02 -0.97
N LEU A 221 -9.09 0.85 -1.46
CA LEU A 221 -8.07 0.01 -0.82
C LEU A 221 -6.74 0.75 -0.66
N SER A 222 -6.28 1.42 -1.73
CA SER A 222 -5.02 2.16 -1.72
C SER A 222 -5.03 3.34 -0.75
N MET A 223 -6.13 4.10 -0.67
CA MET A 223 -6.24 5.25 0.22
C MET A 223 -6.36 4.84 1.69
N ILE A 224 -7.07 3.74 1.97
CA ILE A 224 -7.13 3.16 3.31
C ILE A 224 -5.73 2.70 3.74
N LEU A 225 -5.01 1.97 2.87
CA LEU A 225 -3.64 1.56 3.16
C LEU A 225 -2.72 2.77 3.37
N LEU A 226 -2.82 3.82 2.55
CA LEU A 226 -2.00 5.03 2.67
C LEU A 226 -2.28 5.86 3.93
N HIS A 227 -3.41 5.65 4.59
CA HIS A 227 -3.73 6.31 5.87
C HIS A 227 -3.36 5.42 7.07
N ILE A 228 -3.21 4.11 6.87
CA ILE A 228 -2.77 3.15 7.90
C ILE A 228 -1.23 3.12 8.02
N PHE A 229 -0.50 3.46 6.95
CA PHE A 229 0.96 3.54 6.89
C PHE A 229 1.46 4.99 6.83
#